data_AF-A0A6C0EV43-F1
#
_entry.id   AF-A0A6C0EV43-F1
#
_cell.length_a   1.000
_cell.length_b   1.000
_cell.length_c   1.000
_cell.angle_alpha   90.00
_cell.angle_beta   90.00
_cell.angle_gamma   90.00
#
_symmetry.space_group_name_H-M   'P 1'
#
loop_
_entity.id
_entity.type
_entity.pdbx_description
1 polymer ?
#
loop_
_entity_poly.entity_id
_entity_poly.type
_entity_poly.pdbx_seq_one_letter_code
_entity_poly.pdbx_strand_id
1 'polypeptide(L)'
;MNERTPFYLISCIFLLINIILSLVSTFHTKNNSSDFFPSGGDYYGKLVHDDSFVDKLCWYFSQLTHHTIFLLFTYFFMALLNVKSEKFFKIVAPLALSVSVLYFYFLYPRQQLKIHQLSFSNFFSHFMIIFLIFGEFMYIKDYAFYETTNCLVFIISALLCVYINYCLRGVWSYNLVRLDSFNGWKLVSETVLMMYGFSVMFYLFKYKHLEYFGFDSKYLRQSSYFLSGITNIIFVLLFQSIYG
;
A
#
# COMPACT_ATOMS: atom_id res chain seq x y z
N MET A 1 -3.55 10.91 -29.76
CA MET A 1 -3.04 11.32 -28.43
C MET A 1 -4.19 11.94 -27.67
N ASN A 2 -4.43 11.51 -26.43
CA ASN A 2 -5.49 12.05 -25.58
C ASN A 2 -5.00 13.32 -24.87
N GLU A 3 -5.88 14.25 -24.47
CA GLU A 3 -5.50 15.48 -23.73
C GLU A 3 -4.70 15.19 -22.43
N ARG A 4 -4.78 13.95 -21.93
CA ARG A 4 -4.13 13.47 -20.70
C ARG A 4 -2.74 12.88 -20.91
N THR A 5 -2.30 12.75 -22.16
CA THR A 5 -0.96 12.22 -22.48
C THR A 5 0.16 12.97 -21.73
N PRO A 6 0.12 14.32 -21.59
CA PRO A 6 1.11 15.05 -20.79
C PRO A 6 1.07 14.66 -19.30
N PHE A 7 -0.12 14.49 -18.71
CA PHE A 7 -0.26 14.05 -17.32
C PHE A 7 0.32 12.63 -17.13
N TYR A 8 0.00 11.69 -18.02
CA TYR A 8 0.54 10.32 -17.95
C TYR A 8 2.05 10.28 -18.15
N LEU A 9 2.60 11.10 -19.04
CA LEU A 9 4.04 11.20 -19.26
C LEU A 9 4.76 11.72 -18.01
N ILE A 10 4.29 12.82 -17.43
CA ILE A 10 4.87 13.40 -16.21
C ILE A 10 4.77 12.41 -15.05
N SER A 11 3.62 11.74 -14.91
CA SER A 11 3.41 10.70 -13.89
C SER A 11 4.41 9.56 -14.02
N CYS A 12 4.64 9.07 -15.23
CA CYS A 12 5.62 8.01 -15.50
C CYS A 12 7.04 8.45 -15.17
N ILE A 13 7.45 9.63 -15.62
CA ILE A 13 8.79 10.17 -15.35
C ILE A 13 9.01 10.32 -13.85
N PHE A 14 8.04 10.90 -13.14
CA PHE A 14 8.13 11.09 -11.70
C PHE A 14 8.24 9.77 -10.94
N LEU A 15 7.35 8.81 -11.23
CA LEU A 15 7.35 7.50 -10.58
C LEU A 15 8.64 6.73 -10.92
N LEU A 16 9.14 6.83 -12.15
CA LEU A 16 10.41 6.21 -12.55
C LEU A 16 11.60 6.79 -11.79
N ILE A 17 11.69 8.12 -11.68
CA ILE A 17 12.74 8.78 -10.88
C ILE A 17 12.67 8.30 -9.42
N ASN A 18 11.47 8.19 -8.86
CA ASN A 18 11.28 7.73 -7.49
C ASN A 18 11.69 6.26 -7.30
N ILE A 19 11.37 5.39 -8.27
CA ILE A 19 11.84 4.00 -8.30
C ILE A 19 13.38 3.95 -8.34
N ILE A 20 14.00 4.72 -9.23
CA ILE A 20 15.46 4.76 -9.36
C ILE A 20 16.10 5.28 -8.07
N LEU A 21 15.62 6.39 -7.52
CA LEU A 21 16.16 6.97 -6.29
C LEU A 21 15.98 6.04 -5.08
N SER A 22 14.85 5.35 -4.98
CA SER A 22 14.62 4.38 -3.90
C SER A 22 15.51 3.14 -4.04
N LEU A 23 15.74 2.63 -5.25
CA LEU A 23 16.71 1.57 -5.51
C LEU A 23 18.12 2.02 -5.13
N VAL A 24 18.58 3.18 -5.63
CA VAL A 24 19.90 3.75 -5.30
C VAL A 24 20.05 3.90 -3.78
N SER A 25 19.06 4.47 -3.10
CA SER A 25 19.08 4.62 -1.65
C SER A 25 19.19 3.28 -0.93
N THR A 26 18.52 2.24 -1.42
CA THR A 26 18.62 0.88 -0.86
C THR A 26 20.05 0.36 -1.01
N PHE A 27 20.66 0.43 -2.18
CA PHE A 27 22.03 -0.07 -2.36
C PHE A 27 23.12 0.75 -1.65
N HIS A 28 22.85 2.02 -1.32
CA HIS A 28 23.79 2.89 -0.57
C HIS A 28 23.60 2.88 0.95
N THR A 29 22.52 2.29 1.47
CA THR A 29 22.28 2.23 2.92
C THR A 29 23.24 1.23 3.55
N LYS A 30 24.08 1.71 4.49
CA LYS A 30 25.06 0.89 5.23
C LYS A 30 24.61 0.51 6.64
N ASN A 31 23.52 1.14 7.11
CA ASN A 31 23.01 0.94 8.45
C ASN A 31 21.72 0.15 8.40
N ASN A 32 21.69 -0.88 9.21
CA ASN A 32 20.51 -1.68 9.41
C ASN A 32 19.46 -0.90 10.21
N SER A 33 18.21 -0.89 9.76
CA SER A 33 17.09 -0.31 10.52
C SER A 33 16.43 -1.38 11.40
N SER A 34 15.46 -0.99 12.23
CA SER A 34 14.67 -1.95 13.02
C SER A 34 13.93 -2.98 12.17
N ASP A 35 13.69 -2.65 10.91
CA ASP A 35 13.09 -3.52 9.90
C ASP A 35 14.22 -4.15 9.11
N PHE A 36 14.70 -5.32 9.56
CA PHE A 36 15.71 -6.18 8.94
C PHE A 36 16.15 -5.71 7.54
N PHE A 37 17.32 -5.09 7.44
CA PHE A 37 17.97 -4.74 6.18
C PHE A 37 19.00 -5.86 5.86
N PRO A 38 19.13 -6.30 4.62
CA PRO A 38 20.09 -7.35 4.24
C PRO A 38 21.49 -6.76 4.14
N SER A 39 21.98 -6.18 5.24
CA SER A 39 23.42 -6.00 5.46
C SER A 39 23.83 -6.97 6.56
N GLY A 40 24.95 -7.66 6.39
CA GLY A 40 25.41 -8.66 7.36
C GLY A 40 25.54 -8.10 8.79
N GLY A 41 25.18 -8.91 9.79
CA GLY A 41 25.19 -8.52 11.20
C GLY A 41 24.38 -9.47 12.11
N ASP A 42 24.37 -9.19 13.41
CA ASP A 42 23.54 -9.92 14.38
C ASP A 42 22.25 -9.14 14.67
N TYR A 43 21.11 -9.78 14.41
CA TYR A 43 19.78 -9.19 14.54
C TYR A 43 18.87 -10.09 15.38
N TYR A 44 18.43 -9.58 16.53
CA TYR A 44 17.56 -10.33 17.45
C TYR A 44 18.11 -11.73 17.82
N GLY A 45 19.44 -11.86 17.94
CA GLY A 45 20.13 -13.11 18.26
C GLY A 45 20.25 -14.09 17.08
N LYS A 46 19.94 -13.63 15.86
CA LYS A 46 20.17 -14.36 14.61
C LYS A 46 21.27 -13.68 13.82
N LEU A 47 22.37 -14.41 13.61
CA LEU A 47 23.46 -13.98 12.76
C LEU A 47 23.03 -14.09 11.30
N VAL A 48 23.01 -12.95 10.60
CA VAL A 48 22.70 -12.86 9.18
C VAL A 48 23.99 -12.57 8.44
N HIS A 49 24.40 -13.51 7.60
CA HIS A 49 25.68 -13.47 6.92
C HIS A 49 25.63 -12.76 5.55
N ASP A 50 24.44 -12.61 4.96
CA ASP A 50 24.31 -12.25 3.56
C ASP A 50 23.99 -10.75 3.34
N ASP A 51 24.88 -10.10 2.59
CA ASP A 51 24.79 -8.72 2.07
C ASP A 51 24.76 -8.72 0.53
N SER A 52 24.27 -9.80 -0.09
CA SER A 52 24.36 -9.97 -1.53
C SER A 52 23.46 -8.98 -2.27
N PHE A 53 23.81 -8.69 -3.53
CA PHE A 53 22.97 -7.85 -4.41
C PHE A 53 21.54 -8.40 -4.54
N VAL A 54 21.41 -9.74 -4.60
CA VAL A 54 20.12 -10.42 -4.75
C VAL A 54 19.27 -10.25 -3.50
N ASP A 55 19.86 -10.29 -2.30
CA ASP A 55 19.12 -10.14 -1.05
C ASP A 55 18.61 -8.71 -0.86
N LYS A 56 19.42 -7.70 -1.21
CA LYS A 56 18.98 -6.29 -1.26
C LYS A 56 17.82 -6.09 -2.22
N LEU A 57 17.86 -6.74 -3.38
CA LEU A 57 16.79 -6.67 -4.38
C LEU A 57 15.53 -7.41 -3.89
N CYS A 58 15.67 -8.60 -3.30
CA CYS A 58 14.57 -9.34 -2.69
C CYS A 58 13.92 -8.56 -1.55
N TRP A 59 14.71 -7.93 -0.68
CA TRP A 59 14.21 -7.06 0.39
C TRP A 59 13.48 -5.84 -0.16
N TYR A 60 14.03 -5.19 -1.19
CA TYR A 60 13.38 -4.05 -1.83
C TYR A 60 11.99 -4.44 -2.37
N PHE A 61 11.92 -5.57 -3.09
CA PHE A 61 10.65 -6.15 -3.53
C PHE A 61 9.89 -6.93 -2.44
N SER A 62 10.31 -6.83 -1.18
CA SER A 62 9.51 -7.34 -0.07
C SER A 62 8.61 -6.22 0.49
N GLN A 63 8.97 -4.95 0.24
CA GLN A 63 8.27 -3.82 0.83
C GLN A 63 7.01 -3.43 0.03
N LEU A 64 5.88 -3.32 0.75
CA LEU A 64 4.62 -2.83 0.19
C LEU A 64 4.72 -1.39 -0.34
N THR A 65 5.54 -0.55 0.28
CA THR A 65 5.86 0.83 -0.15
C THR A 65 6.43 0.86 -1.56
N HIS A 66 7.41 0.01 -1.87
CA HIS A 66 8.01 -0.06 -3.20
C HIS A 66 7.06 -0.72 -4.20
N HIS A 67 6.30 -1.74 -3.79
CA HIS A 67 5.29 -2.38 -4.63
C HIS A 67 4.24 -1.40 -5.14
N THR A 68 3.71 -0.56 -4.26
CA THR A 68 2.65 0.39 -4.65
C THR A 68 3.14 1.41 -5.68
N ILE A 69 4.38 1.88 -5.56
CA ILE A 69 5.01 2.78 -6.54
C ILE A 69 5.17 2.07 -7.89
N PHE A 70 5.64 0.82 -7.90
CA PHE A 70 5.75 0.01 -9.13
C PHE A 70 4.40 -0.25 -9.79
N LEU A 71 3.37 -0.56 -9.01
CA LEU A 71 2.01 -0.80 -9.51
C LEU A 71 1.41 0.48 -10.11
N LEU A 72 1.60 1.64 -9.46
CA LEU A 72 1.18 2.93 -10.01
C LEU A 72 1.95 3.28 -11.29
N PHE A 73 3.26 3.06 -11.31
CA PHE A 73 4.08 3.26 -12.51
C PHE A 73 3.55 2.41 -13.67
N THR A 74 3.29 1.13 -13.41
CA THR A 74 2.75 0.20 -14.40
C THR A 74 1.40 0.69 -14.94
N TYR A 75 0.51 1.15 -14.06
CA TYR A 75 -0.78 1.71 -14.47
C TYR A 75 -0.61 2.92 -15.39
N PHE A 76 0.18 3.93 -14.98
CA PHE A 76 0.37 5.15 -15.76
C PHE A 76 1.12 4.90 -17.07
N PHE A 77 2.05 3.94 -17.09
CA PHE A 77 2.74 3.52 -18.29
C PHE A 77 1.78 2.84 -19.27
N MET A 78 0.94 1.93 -18.79
CA MET A 78 -0.13 1.34 -19.60
C MET A 78 -1.11 2.40 -20.11
N ALA A 79 -1.47 3.38 -19.29
CA ALA A 79 -2.33 4.49 -19.69
C ALA A 79 -1.67 5.38 -20.77
N LEU A 80 -0.35 5.60 -20.70
CA LEU A 80 0.42 6.30 -21.72
C LEU A 80 0.40 5.55 -23.06
N LEU A 81 0.44 4.22 -23.02
CA LEU A 81 0.30 3.33 -24.19
C LEU A 81 -1.16 3.14 -24.64
N ASN A 82 -2.12 3.86 -24.06
CA ASN A 82 -3.57 3.70 -24.28
C ASN A 82 -4.15 2.33 -23.91
N VAL A 83 -3.46 1.51 -23.12
CA VAL A 83 -3.94 0.22 -22.59
C VAL A 83 -4.46 0.41 -21.15
N LYS A 84 -5.33 1.41 -20.94
CA LYS A 84 -5.80 1.76 -19.60
C LYS A 84 -6.72 0.68 -19.02
N SER A 85 -6.46 0.30 -17.76
CA SER A 85 -7.34 -0.59 -16.97
C SER A 85 -7.87 0.12 -15.72
N GLU A 86 -9.12 0.56 -15.76
CA GLU A 86 -9.76 1.20 -14.59
C GLU A 86 -9.87 0.24 -13.40
N LYS A 87 -10.12 -1.05 -13.66
CA LYS A 87 -10.17 -2.07 -12.61
C LYS A 87 -8.85 -2.17 -11.87
N PHE A 88 -7.72 -2.12 -12.59
CA PHE A 88 -6.40 -2.15 -11.98
C PHE A 88 -6.16 -0.89 -11.12
N PHE A 89 -6.52 0.29 -11.62
CA PHE A 89 -6.40 1.52 -10.84
C PHE A 89 -7.23 1.49 -9.55
N LYS A 90 -8.48 1.01 -9.62
CA LYS A 90 -9.38 0.92 -8.45
C LYS A 90 -8.82 0.03 -7.33
N ILE A 91 -7.92 -0.90 -7.65
CA ILE A 91 -7.20 -1.74 -6.67
C ILE A 91 -5.96 -1.01 -6.16
N VAL A 92 -5.13 -0.47 -7.06
CA VAL A 92 -3.83 0.12 -6.72
C VAL A 92 -3.97 1.46 -5.99
N ALA A 93 -4.97 2.27 -6.34
CA ALA A 93 -5.13 3.61 -5.79
C ALA A 93 -5.43 3.63 -4.28
N PRO A 94 -6.41 2.87 -3.74
CA PRO A 94 -6.62 2.80 -2.29
C PRO A 94 -5.39 2.27 -1.54
N LEU A 95 -4.70 1.28 -2.13
CA LEU A 95 -3.48 0.69 -1.58
C LEU A 95 -2.37 1.74 -1.42
N ALA A 96 -2.06 2.47 -2.51
CA ALA A 96 -1.03 3.49 -2.52
C ALA A 96 -1.37 4.70 -1.65
N LEU A 97 -2.64 5.10 -1.59
CA LEU A 97 -3.10 6.19 -0.74
C LEU A 97 -2.97 5.83 0.75
N SER A 98 -3.28 4.59 1.10
CA SER A 98 -3.11 4.08 2.46
C SER A 98 -1.66 4.09 2.90
N VAL A 99 -0.75 3.58 2.07
CA VAL A 99 0.68 3.60 2.38
C VAL A 99 1.18 5.03 2.58
N SER A 100 0.76 5.97 1.74
CA SER A 100 1.14 7.38 1.87
C SER A 100 0.58 8.03 3.14
N VAL A 101 -0.65 7.71 3.55
CA VAL A 101 -1.23 8.25 4.79
C VAL A 101 -0.62 7.59 6.03
N LEU A 102 -0.41 6.28 6.01
CA LEU A 102 0.21 5.51 7.09
C LEU A 102 1.66 5.95 7.35
N TYR A 103 2.38 6.37 6.30
CA TYR A 103 3.69 7.01 6.46
C TYR A 103 3.60 8.23 7.40
N PHE A 104 2.64 9.12 7.17
CA PHE A 104 2.43 10.31 7.99
C PHE A 104 1.84 10.01 9.37
N TYR A 105 1.09 8.92 9.51
CA TYR A 105 0.47 8.54 10.77
C TYR A 105 1.43 7.80 11.70
N PHE A 106 2.27 6.90 11.17
CA PHE A 106 3.13 6.03 11.98
C PHE A 106 4.62 6.41 11.96
N LEU A 107 5.18 6.73 10.78
CA LEU A 107 6.62 7.00 10.67
C LEU A 107 6.94 8.45 11.00
N TYR A 108 6.16 9.40 10.49
CA TYR A 108 6.45 10.81 10.69
C TYR A 108 6.48 11.24 12.17
N PRO A 109 5.53 10.86 13.05
CA PRO A 109 5.54 11.29 14.45
C PRO A 109 6.71 10.72 15.27
N ARG A 110 7.34 9.64 14.77
CA ARG A 110 8.54 9.04 15.38
C ARG A 110 9.83 9.69 14.91
N GLN A 111 9.78 10.46 13.82
CA GLN A 111 10.91 11.25 13.36
C GLN A 111 10.94 12.55 14.18
N GLN A 112 12.05 12.83 14.86
CA GLN A 112 12.25 14.11 15.59
C GLN A 112 12.42 15.33 14.65
N LEU A 113 11.98 15.20 13.40
CA LEU A 113 12.15 16.17 12.33
C LEU A 113 10.84 16.92 12.14
N LYS A 114 10.93 18.25 11.97
CA LYS A 114 9.77 19.06 11.55
C LYS A 114 9.44 18.76 10.08
N ILE A 115 8.18 18.97 9.66
CA ILE A 115 7.69 18.63 8.30
C ILE A 115 8.61 19.21 7.21
N HIS A 116 9.05 20.46 7.36
CA HIS A 116 9.92 21.15 6.39
C HIS A 116 11.35 20.60 6.34
N GLN A 117 11.75 19.76 7.29
CA GLN A 117 13.07 19.11 7.37
C GLN A 117 13.06 17.70 6.77
N LEU A 118 11.89 17.18 6.37
CA LEU A 118 11.81 15.92 5.65
C LEU A 118 12.56 16.04 4.32
N SER A 119 13.29 15.00 3.95
CA SER A 119 13.91 14.94 2.63
C SER A 119 12.82 15.03 1.55
N PHE A 120 13.15 15.74 0.48
CA PHE A 120 12.30 15.81 -0.71
C PHE A 120 11.90 14.40 -1.17
N SER A 121 12.82 13.43 -1.12
CA SER A 121 12.55 12.03 -1.49
C SER A 121 11.40 11.39 -0.71
N ASN A 122 11.19 11.75 0.55
CA ASN A 122 10.21 11.07 1.41
C ASN A 122 8.89 11.85 1.45
N PHE A 123 8.94 13.17 1.69
CA PHE A 123 7.73 13.98 1.77
C PHE A 123 7.07 14.19 0.39
N PHE A 124 7.85 14.58 -0.60
CA PHE A 124 7.33 14.90 -1.93
C PHE A 124 6.80 13.66 -2.64
N SER A 125 7.47 12.51 -2.46
CA SER A 125 7.01 11.21 -2.98
C SER A 125 5.58 10.88 -2.57
N HIS A 126 5.29 10.91 -1.27
CA HIS A 126 3.96 10.57 -0.75
C HIS A 126 2.89 11.59 -1.16
N PHE A 127 3.22 12.89 -1.14
CA PHE A 127 2.29 13.94 -1.59
C PHE A 127 1.96 13.82 -3.09
N MET A 128 2.98 13.60 -3.92
CA MET A 128 2.79 13.43 -5.36
C MET A 128 1.99 12.17 -5.69
N ILE A 129 2.21 11.07 -4.99
CA ILE A 129 1.39 9.85 -5.13
C ILE A 129 -0.09 10.16 -4.88
N ILE A 130 -0.40 10.89 -3.81
CA ILE A 130 -1.78 11.31 -3.50
C ILE A 130 -2.34 12.18 -4.63
N PHE A 131 -1.58 13.15 -5.11
CA PHE A 131 -1.99 14.01 -6.22
C PHE A 131 -2.26 13.23 -7.50
N LEU A 132 -1.38 12.29 -7.87
CA LEU A 132 -1.55 11.43 -9.05
C LEU A 132 -2.81 10.57 -8.96
N ILE A 133 -3.07 10.01 -7.78
CA ILE A 133 -4.27 9.22 -7.52
C ILE A 133 -5.52 10.07 -7.69
N PHE A 134 -5.61 11.23 -7.04
CA PHE A 134 -6.78 12.10 -7.18
C PHE A 134 -6.93 12.63 -8.61
N GLY A 135 -5.83 13.00 -9.27
CA GLY A 135 -5.81 13.47 -10.64
C GLY A 135 -6.42 12.45 -11.60
N GLU A 136 -6.04 11.17 -11.49
CA GLU A 136 -6.63 10.13 -12.33
C GLU A 136 -8.04 9.72 -11.87
N PHE A 137 -8.28 9.70 -10.56
CA PHE A 137 -9.57 9.34 -9.99
C PHE A 137 -10.69 10.27 -10.47
N MET A 138 -10.41 11.57 -10.65
CA MET A 138 -11.37 12.52 -11.22
C MET A 138 -11.94 12.07 -12.57
N TYR A 139 -11.17 11.29 -13.35
CA TYR A 139 -11.60 10.80 -14.66
C TYR A 139 -12.26 9.43 -14.68
N ILE A 140 -12.25 8.70 -13.56
CA ILE A 140 -13.03 7.46 -13.44
C ILE A 140 -14.51 7.83 -13.41
N LYS A 141 -15.31 7.18 -14.25
CA LYS A 141 -16.75 7.50 -14.38
C LYS A 141 -17.55 6.88 -13.25
N ASP A 142 -17.41 5.57 -13.09
CA ASP A 142 -18.23 4.78 -12.17
C ASP A 142 -17.34 3.99 -11.22
N TYR A 143 -17.77 3.89 -9.96
CA TYR A 143 -17.17 3.03 -8.95
C TYR A 143 -18.33 2.28 -8.29
N ALA A 144 -18.41 0.97 -8.47
CA ALA A 144 -19.47 0.14 -7.91
C ALA A 144 -19.08 -0.37 -6.52
N PHE A 145 -20.07 -0.64 -5.66
CA PHE A 145 -19.80 -1.04 -4.27
C PHE A 145 -18.98 -2.33 -4.17
N TYR A 146 -19.26 -3.34 -5.00
CA TYR A 146 -18.48 -4.58 -5.01
C TYR A 146 -17.01 -4.37 -5.45
N GLU A 147 -16.70 -3.28 -6.17
CA GLU A 147 -15.31 -3.00 -6.56
C GLU A 147 -14.47 -2.54 -5.36
N THR A 148 -15.12 -2.10 -4.27
CA THR A 148 -14.43 -1.69 -3.05
C THR A 148 -13.72 -2.86 -2.34
N THR A 149 -14.18 -4.08 -2.59
CA THR A 149 -13.63 -5.29 -1.97
C THR A 149 -12.42 -5.84 -2.71
N ASN A 150 -12.19 -5.42 -3.97
CA ASN A 150 -11.09 -5.94 -4.80
C ASN A 150 -9.71 -5.63 -4.20
N CYS A 151 -9.55 -4.43 -3.62
CA CYS A 151 -8.32 -4.05 -2.91
C CYS A 151 -8.03 -4.99 -1.75
N LEU A 152 -9.05 -5.36 -0.96
CA LEU A 152 -8.89 -6.24 0.19
C LEU A 152 -8.54 -7.68 -0.22
N VAL A 153 -9.17 -8.22 -1.26
CA VAL A 153 -8.81 -9.55 -1.79
C VAL A 153 -7.35 -9.57 -2.25
N PHE A 154 -6.90 -8.51 -2.91
CA PHE A 154 -5.50 -8.36 -3.32
C PHE A 154 -4.54 -8.34 -2.12
N ILE A 155 -4.88 -7.59 -1.05
CA ILE A 155 -4.04 -7.51 0.16
C ILE A 155 -3.99 -8.83 0.90
N ILE A 156 -5.12 -9.52 1.09
CA ILE A 156 -5.13 -10.85 1.75
C ILE A 156 -4.27 -11.83 0.96
N SER A 157 -4.39 -11.81 -0.38
CA SER A 157 -3.55 -12.64 -1.25
C SER A 157 -2.07 -12.29 -1.11
N ALA A 158 -1.73 -11.00 -1.04
CA ALA A 158 -0.36 -10.55 -0.83
C ALA A 158 0.19 -10.96 0.54
N LEU A 159 -0.59 -10.80 1.61
CA LEU A 159 -0.22 -11.23 2.97
C LEU A 159 -0.02 -12.74 3.05
N LEU A 160 -0.87 -13.53 2.39
CA LEU A 160 -0.70 -14.98 2.28
C LEU A 160 0.59 -15.34 1.53
N CYS A 161 0.89 -14.68 0.41
CA CYS A 161 2.14 -14.90 -0.32
C CYS A 161 3.37 -14.55 0.53
N VAL A 162 3.32 -13.46 1.28
CA VAL A 162 4.38 -13.05 2.20
C VAL A 162 4.54 -14.07 3.32
N TYR A 163 3.45 -14.56 3.90
CA TYR A 163 3.47 -15.58 4.94
C TYR A 163 4.05 -16.91 4.43
N ILE A 164 3.65 -17.36 3.24
CA ILE A 164 4.21 -18.57 2.61
C ILE A 164 5.72 -18.38 2.36
N ASN A 165 6.13 -17.21 1.86
CA ASN A 165 7.55 -16.93 1.63
C ASN A 165 8.36 -16.92 2.93
N TYR A 166 7.78 -16.39 4.02
CA TYR A 166 8.35 -16.49 5.35
C TYR A 166 8.52 -17.96 5.78
N CYS A 167 7.48 -18.79 5.65
CA CYS A 167 7.57 -20.21 6.00
C CYS A 167 8.64 -20.98 5.20
N LEU A 168 8.89 -20.56 3.95
CA LEU A 168 9.84 -21.24 3.06
C LEU A 168 11.28 -20.72 3.17
N ARG A 169 11.49 -19.43 3.41
CA ARG A 169 12.81 -18.76 3.33
C ARG A 169 13.23 -18.02 4.60
N GLY A 170 12.33 -17.80 5.55
CA GLY A 170 12.62 -17.03 6.77
C GLY A 170 12.95 -15.56 6.53
N VAL A 171 12.72 -15.04 5.31
CA VAL A 171 12.99 -13.64 4.95
C VAL A 171 11.77 -12.79 5.25
N TRP A 172 11.94 -11.80 6.11
CA TRP A 172 10.89 -10.89 6.52
C TRP A 172 10.81 -9.65 5.63
N SER A 173 9.60 -9.31 5.19
CA SER A 173 9.28 -7.96 4.71
C SER A 173 8.84 -7.06 5.87
N TYR A 174 9.28 -5.80 5.87
CA TYR A 174 8.78 -4.66 6.66
C TYR A 174 7.92 -4.95 7.91
N ASN A 175 8.44 -4.80 9.14
CA ASN A 175 7.74 -4.96 10.44
C ASN A 175 6.84 -6.20 10.61
N LEU A 176 6.71 -7.09 9.62
CA LEU A 176 5.99 -8.35 9.72
C LEU A 176 6.77 -9.35 10.56
N VAL A 177 8.02 -9.06 10.90
CA VAL A 177 8.78 -9.68 12.02
C VAL A 177 7.95 -9.70 13.32
N ARG A 178 6.94 -8.82 13.43
CA ARG A 178 5.98 -8.77 14.53
C ARG A 178 4.68 -9.53 14.29
N LEU A 179 4.47 -10.26 13.19
CA LEU A 179 3.32 -11.17 13.03
C LEU A 179 3.30 -12.26 14.10
N ASP A 180 4.45 -12.58 14.67
CA ASP A 180 4.57 -13.48 15.82
C ASP A 180 4.01 -12.84 17.10
N SER A 181 3.72 -11.53 17.05
CA SER A 181 3.22 -10.73 18.15
C SER A 181 1.83 -10.15 17.84
N PHE A 182 1.02 -10.02 18.88
CA PHE A 182 -0.30 -9.42 18.79
C PHE A 182 -0.29 -7.97 18.24
N ASN A 183 0.79 -7.23 18.52
CA ASN A 183 0.98 -5.86 18.02
C ASN A 183 1.20 -5.78 16.51
N GLY A 184 1.79 -6.82 15.89
CA GLY A 184 1.92 -6.88 14.42
C GLY A 184 0.57 -7.12 13.75
N TRP A 185 -0.24 -8.05 14.27
CA TRP A 185 -1.59 -8.29 13.77
C TRP A 185 -2.52 -7.08 13.92
N LYS A 186 -2.36 -6.30 15.00
CA LYS A 186 -3.05 -5.01 15.15
C LYS A 186 -2.71 -4.07 14.01
N LEU A 187 -1.42 -3.84 13.74
CA LEU A 187 -0.96 -2.93 12.70
C LEU A 187 -1.47 -3.36 11.31
N VAL A 188 -1.44 -4.65 11.02
CA VAL A 188 -1.99 -5.21 9.77
C VAL A 188 -3.49 -4.95 9.69
N SER A 189 -4.24 -5.16 10.78
CA SER A 189 -5.69 -4.93 10.84
C SER A 189 -6.05 -3.46 10.64
N GLU A 190 -5.34 -2.53 11.31
CA GLU A 190 -5.51 -1.09 11.14
C GLU A 190 -5.20 -0.64 9.70
N THR A 191 -4.15 -1.21 9.09
CA THR A 191 -3.78 -0.96 7.70
C THR A 191 -4.87 -1.42 6.73
N VAL A 192 -5.41 -2.63 6.93
CA VAL A 192 -6.51 -3.18 6.10
C VAL A 192 -7.77 -2.33 6.22
N LEU A 193 -8.12 -1.88 7.42
CA LEU A 193 -9.27 -1.00 7.62
C LEU A 193 -9.09 0.36 6.93
N MET A 194 -7.90 0.96 7.03
CA MET A 194 -7.62 2.23 6.38
C MET A 194 -7.71 2.09 4.84
N MET A 195 -7.14 1.01 4.29
CA MET A 195 -7.25 0.67 2.86
C MET A 195 -8.69 0.53 2.40
N TYR A 196 -9.52 -0.16 3.17
CA TYR A 196 -10.93 -0.24 2.87
C TYR A 196 -11.63 1.11 2.96
N GLY A 197 -11.35 1.88 4.02
CA GLY A 197 -11.89 3.23 4.20
C GLY A 197 -11.65 4.12 2.97
N PHE A 198 -10.45 4.08 2.39
CA PHE A 198 -10.16 4.83 1.16
C PHE A 198 -10.87 4.28 -0.08
N SER A 199 -11.03 2.97 -0.20
CA SER A 199 -11.79 2.38 -1.30
C SER A 199 -13.28 2.74 -1.23
N VAL A 200 -13.86 2.76 -0.03
CA VAL A 200 -15.24 3.25 0.22
C VAL A 200 -15.34 4.76 -0.03
N MET A 201 -14.36 5.55 0.40
CA MET A 201 -14.33 6.99 0.12
C MET A 201 -14.38 7.26 -1.39
N PHE A 202 -13.61 6.51 -2.19
CA PHE A 202 -13.66 6.59 -3.64
C PHE A 202 -15.02 6.20 -4.21
N TYR A 203 -15.64 5.15 -3.67
CA TYR A 203 -17.02 4.81 -4.02
C TYR A 203 -17.98 5.97 -3.77
N LEU A 204 -17.95 6.56 -2.57
CA LEU A 204 -18.82 7.67 -2.17
C LEU A 204 -18.62 8.91 -3.05
N PHE A 205 -17.38 9.24 -3.42
CA PHE A 205 -17.08 10.39 -4.28
C PHE A 205 -17.53 10.22 -5.74
N LYS A 206 -17.70 8.98 -6.21
CA LYS A 206 -18.18 8.67 -7.58
C LYS A 206 -19.63 8.26 -7.63
N TYR A 207 -20.32 8.29 -6.50
CA TYR A 207 -21.70 7.92 -6.41
C TYR A 207 -22.60 8.90 -7.18
N LYS A 208 -23.18 8.44 -8.28
CA LYS A 208 -24.24 9.15 -9.02
C LYS A 208 -25.57 8.48 -8.72
N HIS A 209 -26.38 9.12 -7.87
CA HIS A 209 -27.83 8.92 -7.72
C HIS A 209 -28.39 7.55 -8.13
N LEU A 210 -27.92 6.47 -7.52
CA LEU A 210 -28.76 5.27 -7.38
C LEU A 210 -29.66 5.52 -6.15
N GLU A 211 -30.88 5.01 -6.13
CA GLU A 211 -31.67 5.02 -4.91
C GLU A 211 -30.95 4.17 -3.83
N TYR A 212 -31.06 4.54 -2.55
CA TYR A 212 -30.51 3.80 -1.40
C TYR A 212 -28.98 3.66 -1.29
N PHE A 213 -28.16 4.59 -1.78
CA PHE A 213 -26.68 4.47 -1.69
C PHE A 213 -26.14 3.17 -2.33
N GLY A 214 -26.87 2.54 -3.26
CA GLY A 214 -26.50 1.24 -3.82
C GLY A 214 -26.60 0.07 -2.84
N PHE A 215 -27.20 0.26 -1.65
CA PHE A 215 -27.54 -0.78 -0.67
C PHE A 215 -28.76 -1.60 -1.13
N ASP A 216 -28.74 -2.12 -2.36
CA ASP A 216 -29.67 -3.17 -2.72
C ASP A 216 -29.24 -4.47 -2.01
N SER A 217 -30.20 -5.14 -1.40
CA SER A 217 -30.03 -6.44 -0.73
C SER A 217 -29.27 -7.47 -1.58
N LYS A 218 -29.41 -7.38 -2.92
CA LYS A 218 -28.72 -8.23 -3.89
C LYS A 218 -27.21 -7.98 -3.92
N TYR A 219 -26.76 -6.73 -3.91
CA TYR A 219 -25.32 -6.37 -3.91
C TYR A 219 -24.69 -6.58 -2.53
N LEU A 220 -25.43 -6.30 -1.46
CA LEU A 220 -24.97 -6.59 -0.09
C LEU A 220 -24.76 -8.08 0.15
N ARG A 221 -25.62 -8.95 -0.42
CA ARG A 221 -25.42 -10.41 -0.36
C ARG A 221 -24.14 -10.85 -1.05
N GLN A 222 -23.79 -10.26 -2.19
CA GLN A 222 -22.52 -10.55 -2.87
C GLN A 222 -21.30 -10.11 -2.05
N SER A 223 -21.44 -9.02 -1.28
CA SER A 223 -20.40 -8.52 -0.36
C SER A 223 -20.54 -9.04 1.09
N SER A 224 -21.34 -10.07 1.35
CA SER A 224 -21.68 -10.52 2.72
C SER A 224 -20.50 -11.13 3.48
N TYR A 225 -19.73 -12.01 2.83
CA TYR A 225 -18.49 -12.57 3.39
C TYR A 225 -17.48 -11.48 3.76
N PHE A 226 -17.49 -10.40 2.99
CA PHE A 226 -16.60 -9.27 3.16
C PHE A 226 -17.03 -8.35 4.33
N LEU A 227 -18.32 -8.06 4.46
CA LEU A 227 -18.87 -7.33 5.62
C LEU A 227 -18.66 -8.13 6.91
N SER A 228 -18.75 -9.46 6.86
CA SER A 228 -18.38 -10.34 7.96
C SER A 228 -16.88 -10.23 8.32
N GLY A 229 -16.00 -10.14 7.32
CA GLY A 229 -14.57 -9.91 7.53
C GLY A 229 -14.27 -8.59 8.23
N ILE A 230 -14.89 -7.49 7.79
CA ILE A 230 -14.70 -6.16 8.41
C ILE A 230 -15.26 -6.13 9.83
N THR A 231 -16.45 -6.67 10.05
CA THR A 231 -17.05 -6.71 11.39
C THR A 231 -16.19 -7.52 12.35
N ASN A 232 -15.60 -8.63 11.90
CA ASN A 232 -14.63 -9.38 12.70
C ASN A 232 -13.35 -8.58 13.00
N ILE A 233 -12.80 -7.86 12.02
CA ILE A 233 -11.62 -7.00 12.24
C ILE A 233 -11.94 -5.89 13.27
N ILE A 234 -13.09 -5.22 13.13
CA ILE A 234 -13.54 -4.18 14.07
C ILE A 234 -13.77 -4.78 15.46
N PHE A 235 -14.39 -5.95 15.56
CA PHE A 235 -14.61 -6.64 16.82
C PHE A 235 -13.30 -6.97 17.53
N VAL A 236 -12.31 -7.51 16.81
CA VAL A 236 -10.98 -7.82 17.36
C VAL A 236 -10.27 -6.54 17.86
N LEU A 237 -10.37 -5.44 17.11
CA LEU A 237 -9.77 -4.16 17.51
C LEU A 237 -10.47 -3.49 18.70
N LEU A 238 -11.81 -3.58 18.77
CA LEU A 238 -12.59 -3.09 19.92
C LEU A 238 -12.32 -3.90 21.18
N PHE A 239 -12.28 -5.23 21.07
CA PHE A 239 -11.89 -6.11 22.16
C PHE A 239 -10.49 -5.74 22.68
N GLN A 240 -9.55 -5.48 21.79
CA GLN A 240 -8.21 -5.02 22.16
C GLN A 240 -8.22 -3.67 22.88
N SER A 241 -9.01 -2.69 22.42
CA SER A 241 -9.10 -1.37 23.05
C SER A 241 -9.61 -1.43 24.50
N ILE A 242 -10.34 -2.48 24.86
CA ILE A 242 -10.97 -2.66 26.18
C ILE A 242 -10.09 -3.51 27.10
N TYR A 243 -9.33 -4.47 26.55
CA TYR A 243 -8.64 -5.51 27.33
C TYR A 243 -7.10 -5.54 27.19
N GLY A 244 -6.49 -4.68 26.38
CA GLY A 244 -5.03 -4.59 26.20
C GLY A 244 -4.46 -3.27 26.71
#